data_AF-A0A967MMN6-F1
#
_entry.id   AF-A0A967MMN6-F1
#
_cell.length_a   1.000
_cell.length_b   1.000
_cell.length_c   1.000
_cell.angle_alpha   90.00
_cell.angle_beta   90.00
_cell.angle_gamma   90.00
#
_symmetry.space_group_name_H-M   'P 1'
#
loop_
_entity.id
_entity.type
_entity.pdbx_description
1 polymer ?
#
loop_
_entity_poly.entity_id
_entity_poly.type
_entity_poly.pdbx_seq_one_letter_code
_entity_poly.pdbx_strand_id
1 'polypeptide(L)'
;DCDGTVDENAQPAIWYRDVDGDGYGDVDGAQVIQCTPPAGYSLLPTDCNDGDPAISPLAVEACNGIDDDCNGVPDFPVPGAGFEDDDQDGIADIGCGGGDCDDLDPFVGAGLPEVCNGSDDDCD
;
A
#
# COMPACT_ATOMS: atom_id res chain seq x y z
N ASP A 1 15.87 -12.50 -35.69
CA ASP A 1 17.06 -12.20 -36.51
C ASP A 1 17.36 -10.72 -36.30
N CYS A 2 18.62 -10.30 -36.23
CA CYS A 2 18.98 -8.92 -35.83
C CYS A 2 18.78 -7.92 -36.99
N ASP A 3 17.57 -7.81 -37.52
CA ASP A 3 17.23 -6.93 -38.64
C ASP A 3 16.89 -5.48 -38.22
N GLY A 4 16.80 -5.23 -36.92
CA GLY A 4 16.61 -3.90 -36.35
C GLY A 4 15.16 -3.52 -36.10
N THR A 5 14.19 -4.43 -36.31
CA THR A 5 12.86 -4.26 -35.75
C THR A 5 12.85 -4.76 -34.30
N VAL A 6 12.70 -3.85 -33.35
CA VAL A 6 12.26 -4.27 -32.02
C VAL A 6 10.80 -4.62 -32.19
N ASP A 7 10.44 -5.83 -31.78
CA ASP A 7 9.05 -6.27 -31.68
C ASP A 7 8.33 -6.64 -33.00
N GLU A 8 8.77 -7.72 -33.67
CA GLU A 8 8.06 -8.23 -34.86
C GLU A 8 6.73 -8.95 -34.56
N ASN A 9 6.19 -8.93 -33.33
CA ASN A 9 5.00 -9.71 -32.96
C ASN A 9 4.29 -9.31 -31.64
N ALA A 10 4.53 -8.14 -31.05
CA ALA A 10 3.96 -7.84 -29.74
C ALA A 10 2.49 -7.65 -29.90
N GLN A 11 1.83 -8.25 -28.94
CA GLN A 11 0.44 -8.00 -28.72
C GLN A 11 0.32 -6.62 -28.10
N PRO A 12 -0.58 -5.78 -28.62
CA PRO A 12 -0.93 -4.53 -27.96
C PRO A 12 -1.29 -4.80 -26.50
N ALA A 13 -0.74 -4.00 -25.60
CA ALA A 13 -1.10 -4.03 -24.18
C ALA A 13 -2.24 -3.06 -23.91
N ILE A 14 -3.00 -3.32 -22.85
CA ILE A 14 -3.91 -2.33 -22.27
C ILE A 14 -3.07 -1.42 -21.37
N TRP A 15 -3.21 -0.12 -21.57
CA TRP A 15 -2.59 0.92 -20.76
C TRP A 15 -3.68 1.67 -20.00
N TYR A 16 -3.41 1.93 -18.72
CA TYR A 16 -4.30 2.55 -17.75
C TYR A 16 -3.85 3.97 -17.51
N ARG A 17 -4.79 4.91 -17.41
CA ARG A 17 -4.43 6.32 -17.24
C ARG A 17 -3.75 6.51 -15.88
N ASP A 18 -2.68 7.29 -15.89
CA ASP A 18 -1.86 7.65 -14.73
C ASP A 18 -1.86 9.19 -14.67
N VAL A 19 -2.74 9.76 -13.86
CA VAL A 19 -3.02 11.20 -13.81
C VAL A 19 -2.07 11.93 -12.87
N ASP A 20 -1.64 11.30 -11.78
CA ASP A 20 -0.76 11.91 -10.79
C ASP A 20 0.74 11.61 -11.00
N GLY A 21 1.07 10.62 -11.84
CA GLY A 21 2.41 10.32 -12.30
C GLY A 21 3.22 9.46 -11.33
N ASP A 22 2.57 8.68 -10.48
CA ASP A 22 3.21 7.75 -9.54
C ASP A 22 3.73 6.45 -10.22
N GLY A 23 3.27 6.18 -11.45
CA GLY A 23 3.61 5.00 -12.24
C GLY A 23 2.62 3.85 -12.12
N TYR A 24 1.50 4.04 -11.42
CA TYR A 24 0.33 3.18 -11.41
C TYR A 24 -0.81 3.88 -12.16
N GLY A 25 -1.81 3.12 -12.58
CA GLY A 25 -2.93 3.70 -13.30
C GLY A 25 -4.26 3.19 -12.79
N ASP A 26 -5.26 4.04 -12.95
CA ASP A 26 -6.64 3.78 -12.53
C ASP A 26 -7.23 2.60 -13.33
N VAL A 27 -7.55 1.51 -12.63
CA VAL A 27 -8.19 0.32 -13.22
C VAL A 27 -9.59 0.61 -13.76
N ASP A 28 -10.32 1.52 -13.11
CA ASP A 28 -11.67 1.95 -13.46
C ASP A 28 -11.66 3.16 -14.41
N GLY A 29 -10.46 3.69 -14.70
CA GLY A 29 -10.21 4.87 -15.51
C GLY A 29 -10.22 4.61 -17.02
N ALA A 30 -9.77 5.64 -17.76
CA ALA A 30 -9.70 5.56 -19.21
C ALA A 30 -8.56 4.64 -19.67
N GLN A 31 -8.87 3.67 -20.52
CA GLN A 31 -7.89 2.70 -21.03
C GLN A 31 -7.60 2.91 -22.52
N VAL A 32 -6.38 2.61 -22.95
CA VAL A 32 -5.98 2.59 -24.37
C VAL A 32 -5.22 1.32 -24.70
N ILE A 33 -5.42 0.80 -25.92
CA ILE A 33 -4.74 -0.41 -26.38
C ILE A 33 -3.69 -0.02 -27.44
N GLN A 34 -2.41 -0.28 -27.16
CA GLN A 34 -1.33 -0.02 -28.11
C GLN A 34 -0.03 -0.77 -27.74
N CYS A 35 0.90 -0.84 -28.71
CA CYS A 35 2.18 -1.51 -28.52
C CYS A 35 3.21 -0.66 -27.75
N THR A 36 3.08 0.66 -27.76
CA THR A 36 4.05 1.59 -27.17
C THR A 36 3.44 2.34 -25.98
N PRO A 37 4.21 2.64 -24.91
CA PRO A 37 3.73 3.42 -23.77
C PRO A 37 3.21 4.79 -24.21
N PRO A 38 1.90 5.08 -24.04
CA PRO A 38 1.39 6.44 -24.15
C PRO A 38 1.86 7.28 -22.96
N ALA A 39 2.05 8.59 -23.17
CA ALA A 39 2.39 9.50 -22.08
C ALA A 39 1.20 9.67 -21.12
N GLY A 40 1.45 9.59 -19.81
CA GLY A 40 0.43 9.68 -18.76
C GLY A 40 -0.41 8.40 -18.62
N TYR A 41 0.21 7.24 -18.87
CA TYR A 41 -0.42 5.94 -18.71
C TYR A 41 0.59 4.91 -18.19
N SER A 42 0.11 3.97 -17.37
CA SER A 42 0.86 2.85 -16.82
C SER A 42 0.32 1.49 -17.32
N LEU A 43 1.16 0.45 -17.19
CA LEU A 43 0.75 -0.96 -17.34
C LEU A 43 0.22 -1.56 -16.03
N LEU A 44 0.33 -0.85 -14.91
CA LEU A 44 0.01 -1.34 -13.57
C LEU A 44 -1.37 -0.81 -13.16
N PRO A 45 -2.46 -1.61 -13.24
CA PRO A 45 -3.83 -1.15 -13.03
C PRO A 45 -4.25 -1.32 -11.57
N THR A 46 -3.49 -0.74 -10.65
CA THR A 46 -3.64 -1.03 -9.22
C THR A 46 -3.66 0.23 -8.38
N ASP A 47 -3.76 1.39 -9.01
CA ASP A 47 -3.96 2.65 -8.31
C ASP A 47 -5.43 2.78 -7.86
N CYS A 48 -5.62 3.04 -6.57
CA CYS A 48 -6.90 3.27 -5.94
C CYS A 48 -7.25 4.77 -5.82
N ASN A 49 -6.29 5.67 -6.03
CA ASN A 49 -6.47 7.12 -6.03
C ASN A 49 -5.53 7.85 -7.00
N ASP A 50 -5.89 7.81 -8.28
CA ASP A 50 -5.26 8.51 -9.44
C ASP A 50 -5.27 10.05 -9.35
N GLY A 51 -5.62 10.62 -8.20
CA GLY A 51 -5.53 12.04 -7.91
C GLY A 51 -4.40 12.40 -6.94
N ASP A 52 -3.73 11.42 -6.35
CA ASP A 52 -2.74 11.62 -5.30
C ASP A 52 -1.54 10.67 -5.45
N PRO A 53 -0.36 11.16 -5.88
CA PRO A 53 0.79 10.31 -6.16
C PRO A 53 1.42 9.72 -4.90
N ALA A 54 0.89 10.01 -3.72
CA ALA A 54 1.27 9.38 -2.46
C ALA A 54 0.45 8.11 -2.15
N ILE A 55 -0.64 7.84 -2.87
CA ILE A 55 -1.54 6.71 -2.65
C ILE A 55 -1.39 5.73 -3.82
N SER A 56 -0.75 4.60 -3.59
CA SER A 56 -0.39 3.64 -4.62
C SER A 56 0.05 2.30 -3.99
N PRO A 57 0.13 1.20 -4.75
CA PRO A 57 0.63 -0.10 -4.27
C PRO A 57 2.02 -0.15 -3.62
N LEU A 58 2.79 0.93 -3.65
CA LEU A 58 4.10 1.03 -2.98
C LEU A 58 4.13 2.11 -1.89
N ALA A 59 3.00 2.77 -1.64
CA ALA A 59 2.89 3.65 -0.50
C ALA A 59 3.06 2.85 0.80
N VAL A 60 3.51 3.54 1.83
CA VAL A 60 3.45 3.05 3.20
C VAL A 60 2.14 3.58 3.75
N GLU A 61 1.35 2.72 4.37
CA GLU A 61 0.17 3.11 5.16
C GLU A 61 0.59 4.20 6.14
N ALA A 62 -0.07 5.35 6.09
CA ALA A 62 0.07 6.38 7.11
C ALA A 62 -1.23 6.41 7.89
N CYS A 63 -1.19 6.35 9.22
CA CYS A 63 -2.46 6.30 9.93
C CYS A 63 -3.29 7.59 9.90
N ASN A 64 -4.13 7.63 8.88
CA ASN A 64 -4.93 8.75 8.42
C ASN A 64 -6.37 8.30 8.05
N GLY A 65 -6.65 7.00 8.15
CA GLY A 65 -7.90 6.32 7.83
C GLY A 65 -8.10 6.01 6.34
N ILE A 66 -7.05 6.04 5.54
CA ILE A 66 -7.05 5.83 4.08
C ILE A 66 -6.20 4.57 3.78
N ASP A 67 -6.64 3.82 2.77
CA ASP A 67 -5.86 2.74 2.15
C ASP A 67 -4.82 3.40 1.23
N ASP A 68 -3.67 3.78 1.81
CA ASP A 68 -2.61 4.48 1.08
C ASP A 68 -1.89 3.49 0.15
N ASP A 69 -1.78 2.22 0.54
CA ASP A 69 -1.07 1.18 -0.24
C ASP A 69 -1.98 0.43 -1.25
N CYS A 70 -3.25 0.82 -1.38
CA CYS A 70 -4.22 0.23 -2.30
C CYS A 70 -4.37 -1.30 -2.20
N ASN A 71 -4.13 -1.90 -1.02
CA ASN A 71 -4.28 -3.33 -0.80
C ASN A 71 -5.75 -3.75 -0.54
N GLY A 72 -6.66 -2.77 -0.43
CA GLY A 72 -8.09 -2.95 -0.17
C GLY A 72 -8.47 -2.91 1.31
N VAL A 73 -7.52 -2.60 2.19
CA VAL A 73 -7.68 -2.47 3.63
C VAL A 73 -7.09 -1.12 4.04
N PRO A 74 -7.92 -0.11 4.34
CA PRO A 74 -7.44 1.07 5.06
C PRO A 74 -6.96 0.64 6.44
N ASP A 75 -5.87 1.24 6.95
CA ASP A 75 -5.29 1.16 8.31
C ASP A 75 -5.89 0.00 9.13
N PHE A 76 -5.15 -1.09 9.38
CA PHE A 76 -5.69 -2.31 9.99
C PHE A 76 -6.52 -1.97 11.24
N PRO A 77 -7.86 -1.94 11.15
CA PRO A 77 -8.59 -1.01 11.99
C PRO A 77 -8.78 -1.60 13.38
N VAL A 78 -8.15 -0.99 14.39
CA VAL A 78 -8.46 -1.31 15.79
C VAL A 78 -9.94 -0.97 16.07
N PRO A 79 -10.77 -1.93 16.53
CA PRO A 79 -12.19 -1.69 16.76
C PRO A 79 -12.46 -0.51 17.70
N GLY A 80 -12.94 0.60 17.13
CA GLY A 80 -13.35 1.80 17.88
C GLY A 80 -12.34 2.95 17.91
N ALA A 81 -11.16 2.78 17.31
CA ALA A 81 -10.12 3.80 17.31
C ALA A 81 -9.65 4.22 15.90
N GLY A 82 -9.66 3.30 14.91
CA GLY A 82 -9.31 3.62 13.52
C GLY A 82 -7.83 4.00 13.35
N PHE A 83 -6.96 3.31 14.08
CA PHE A 83 -5.51 3.41 14.03
C PHE A 83 -4.93 2.10 13.46
N GLU A 84 -3.70 2.16 12.96
CA GLU A 84 -2.85 1.02 12.52
C GLU A 84 -2.60 0.02 13.68
N ASP A 85 -2.63 -1.28 13.36
CA ASP A 85 -2.46 -2.47 14.24
C ASP A 85 -1.92 -3.61 13.36
N ASP A 86 -0.62 -3.54 13.08
CA ASP A 86 0.05 -4.38 12.07
C ASP A 86 0.08 -5.88 12.46
N ASP A 87 0.15 -6.18 13.75
CA ASP A 87 0.25 -7.54 14.28
C ASP A 87 -1.09 -8.16 14.72
N GLN A 88 -2.14 -7.34 14.79
CA GLN A 88 -3.54 -7.71 15.05
C GLN A 88 -3.82 -8.12 16.50
N ASP A 89 -3.12 -7.53 17.46
CA ASP A 89 -3.36 -7.75 18.89
C ASP A 89 -4.51 -6.88 19.45
N GLY A 90 -4.95 -5.87 18.68
CA GLY A 90 -6.01 -4.94 19.03
C GLY A 90 -5.54 -3.72 19.82
N ILE A 91 -4.24 -3.47 19.87
CA ILE A 91 -3.56 -2.27 20.36
C ILE A 91 -3.02 -1.55 19.13
N ALA A 92 -3.18 -0.24 19.09
CA ALA A 92 -2.68 0.53 17.96
C ALA A 92 -1.16 0.74 18.06
N ASP A 93 -0.48 0.85 16.92
CA ASP A 93 0.96 1.11 16.88
C ASP A 93 1.29 2.45 17.58
N ILE A 94 2.47 2.51 18.22
CA ILE A 94 2.96 3.71 18.88
C ILE A 94 3.19 4.85 17.90
N GLY A 95 3.52 4.52 16.63
CA GLY A 95 3.60 5.47 15.51
C GLY A 95 2.32 6.27 15.32
N CYS A 96 1.21 5.65 15.67
CA CYS A 96 -0.13 6.16 15.55
C CYS A 96 -0.71 6.82 16.80
N GLY A 97 0.11 6.98 17.84
CA GLY A 97 -0.36 7.39 19.17
C GLY A 97 -1.11 6.29 19.92
N GLY A 98 -0.94 5.03 19.48
CA GLY A 98 -1.32 3.84 20.20
C GLY A 98 -0.29 3.43 21.25
N GLY A 99 -0.33 2.17 21.65
CA GLY A 99 0.47 1.61 22.75
C GLY A 99 1.29 0.38 22.37
N ASP A 100 1.27 -0.05 21.12
CA ASP A 100 2.10 -1.14 20.64
C ASP A 100 3.49 -0.64 20.23
N CYS A 101 4.54 -1.22 20.80
CA CYS A 101 5.93 -0.84 20.57
C CYS A 101 6.73 -1.88 19.75
N ASP A 102 6.12 -2.99 19.35
CA ASP A 102 6.66 -3.94 18.39
C ASP A 102 5.56 -4.39 17.43
N ASP A 103 5.37 -3.57 16.38
CA ASP A 103 4.34 -3.68 15.33
C ASP A 103 4.29 -5.05 14.57
N LEU A 104 5.10 -6.04 14.95
CA LEU A 104 5.15 -7.37 14.36
C LEU A 104 4.93 -8.52 15.36
N ASP A 105 4.80 -8.23 16.66
CA ASP A 105 4.68 -9.24 17.72
C ASP A 105 3.42 -9.04 18.58
N PRO A 106 2.32 -9.79 18.34
CA PRO A 106 1.03 -9.57 18.98
C PRO A 106 0.96 -9.95 20.47
N PHE A 107 2.12 -10.13 21.09
CA PHE A 107 2.32 -10.33 22.51
C PHE A 107 3.05 -9.16 23.18
N VAL A 108 3.39 -8.10 22.42
CA VAL A 108 4.02 -6.87 22.87
C VAL A 108 3.03 -5.72 22.67
N GLY A 109 2.75 -4.93 23.71
CA GLY A 109 1.81 -3.82 23.62
C GLY A 109 1.25 -3.36 24.96
N ALA A 110 0.81 -2.10 25.01
CA ALA A 110 0.40 -1.44 26.24
C ALA A 110 -0.66 -2.21 27.04
N GLY A 111 -0.27 -2.68 28.23
CA GLY A 111 -1.14 -3.42 29.14
C GLY A 111 -1.21 -4.92 28.88
N LEU A 112 -0.36 -5.46 27.98
CA LEU A 112 -0.08 -6.89 27.91
C LEU A 112 0.80 -7.34 29.10
N PRO A 113 0.85 -8.66 29.40
CA PRO A 113 1.65 -9.15 30.52
C PRO A 113 3.13 -9.30 30.17
N GLU A 114 3.98 -8.63 30.93
CA GLU A 114 5.44 -8.85 30.96
C GLU A 114 5.83 -10.33 31.11
N VAL A 115 6.73 -10.80 30.24
CA VAL A 115 7.41 -12.08 30.38
C VAL A 115 8.92 -11.89 30.53
N CYS A 116 9.59 -12.82 31.22
CA CYS A 116 11.04 -12.74 31.43
C CYS A 116 11.84 -13.14 30.15
N ASN A 117 11.68 -12.42 29.05
CA ASN A 117 12.36 -12.62 27.77
C ASN A 117 13.48 -11.59 27.49
N GLY A 118 13.53 -10.50 28.27
CA GLY A 118 14.51 -9.42 28.11
C GLY A 118 14.08 -8.32 27.13
N SER A 119 12.84 -8.37 26.66
CA SER A 119 12.11 -7.30 25.99
C SER A 119 11.24 -6.55 27.00
N ASP A 120 10.65 -5.45 26.54
CA ASP A 120 9.60 -4.69 27.21
C ASP A 120 8.32 -5.07 26.47
N ASP A 121 7.50 -5.94 27.07
CA ASP A 121 6.31 -6.52 26.45
C ASP A 121 5.04 -5.69 26.76
N ASP A 122 5.07 -4.82 27.78
CA ASP A 122 3.94 -3.95 28.15
C ASP A 122 4.11 -2.47 27.80
N CYS A 123 5.24 -2.12 27.17
CA CYS A 123 5.54 -0.81 26.58
C CYS A 123 5.38 0.37 27.58
N ASP A 124 5.80 0.18 28.86
CA ASP A 124 5.60 1.11 29.99
C ASP A 124 6.82 1.90 30.55
#